data_AF-A0A5N6X3V7-F1
#
_entry.id   AF-A0A5N6X3V7-F1
#
_cell.length_a   1.000
_cell.length_b   1.000
_cell.length_c   1.000
_cell.angle_alpha   90.00
_cell.angle_beta   90.00
_cell.angle_gamma   90.00
#
_symmetry.space_group_name_H-M   'P 1'
#
loop_
_entity.id
_entity.type
_entity.pdbx_description
1 polymer ?
#
loop_
_entity_poly.entity_id
_entity_poly.type
_entity_poly.pdbx_seq_one_letter_code
_entity_poly.pdbx_strand_id
1 'polypeptide(L)'
;MTENILMAFNGQLDLRVAYTYTLNQIHDFLSDVVNQPGFYGISINQVSELVRIRAEIMRLSLPRGEEYDAAALRPRQHIHRAINPRWSSVPPARVSRFRLLRHRHNDVDFWSATDLLGLFLSSIGRAPLGATKRSFYLPLTAVYGKWCSKVCSTPPAFVVQCSWREAPGERPKFFLGASLAGHRASKATTGSWRHVLDRARYYIICSEPLKLAGWSPKRSPSLQAYGPTFGKPFGRGQQAPTQVYGLALCKWYLRATQYDDRLSGPIWGNLWNPCLNCQELIRTWKGDVNNFLQGYGAQGAPP
;
A
#
# COMPACT_ATOMS: atom_id res chain seq x y z
N MET A 1 -21.32 5.15 22.14
CA MET A 1 -21.56 3.85 21.48
C MET A 1 -20.32 3.51 20.67
N THR A 2 -19.86 2.27 20.72
CA THR A 2 -18.73 1.78 19.90
C THR A 2 -19.23 1.33 18.54
N GLU A 3 -18.46 1.60 17.48
CA GLU A 3 -18.73 1.12 16.13
C GLU A 3 -18.65 -0.41 16.08
N ASN A 4 -19.60 -1.02 15.37
CA ASN A 4 -19.57 -2.45 15.08
C ASN A 4 -18.58 -2.73 13.94
N ILE A 5 -17.35 -3.12 14.29
CA ILE A 5 -16.31 -3.44 13.32
C ILE A 5 -16.53 -4.88 12.82
N LEU A 6 -16.65 -5.03 11.50
CA LEU A 6 -16.89 -6.31 10.87
C LEU A 6 -15.62 -7.17 10.86
N MET A 7 -15.78 -8.46 11.15
CA MET A 7 -14.72 -9.45 10.99
C MET A 7 -14.31 -9.57 9.52
N ALA A 8 -13.01 -9.54 9.26
CA ALA A 8 -12.45 -9.65 7.91
C ALA A 8 -12.20 -11.12 7.52
N PHE A 9 -12.03 -11.32 6.21
CA PHE A 9 -11.57 -12.59 5.61
C PHE A 9 -12.38 -13.81 6.06
N ASN A 10 -13.69 -13.79 5.76
CA ASN A 10 -14.64 -14.85 6.10
C ASN A 10 -14.75 -15.12 7.61
N GLY A 11 -14.73 -14.05 8.42
CA GLY A 11 -14.89 -14.14 9.86
C GLY A 11 -13.61 -14.52 10.63
N GLN A 12 -12.48 -14.68 9.94
CA GLN A 12 -11.25 -15.22 10.53
C GLN A 12 -10.34 -14.14 11.14
N LEU A 13 -10.61 -12.86 10.91
CA LEU A 13 -9.75 -11.79 11.42
C LEU A 13 -10.55 -10.65 12.08
N ASP A 14 -10.41 -10.52 13.39
CA ASP A 14 -10.86 -9.35 14.14
C ASP A 14 -9.88 -8.19 13.88
N LEU A 15 -10.36 -7.12 13.25
CA LEU A 15 -9.53 -5.98 12.87
C LEU A 15 -9.05 -5.14 14.07
N ARG A 16 -9.76 -5.14 15.21
CA ARG A 16 -9.30 -4.44 16.43
C ARG A 16 -8.13 -5.19 17.06
N VAL A 17 -8.23 -6.53 17.10
CA VAL A 17 -7.14 -7.37 17.62
C VAL A 17 -5.96 -7.40 16.65
N ALA A 18 -6.23 -7.54 15.35
CA ALA A 18 -5.21 -7.55 14.30
C ALA A 18 -4.36 -6.28 14.29
N TYR A 19 -4.93 -5.14 14.68
CA TYR A 19 -4.22 -3.86 14.76
C TYR A 19 -2.98 -3.90 15.66
N THR A 20 -2.99 -4.76 16.69
CA THR A 20 -1.91 -4.87 17.68
C THR A 20 -0.95 -6.04 17.41
N TYR A 21 -1.15 -6.80 16.32
CA TYR A 21 -0.32 -7.96 16.02
C TYR A 21 1.18 -7.65 15.98
N THR A 22 1.94 -8.58 16.53
CA THR A 22 3.40 -8.66 16.40
C THR A 22 3.79 -9.17 15.01
N LEU A 23 5.07 -9.06 14.65
CA LEU A 23 5.57 -9.57 13.38
C LEU A 23 5.34 -11.08 13.22
N ASN A 24 5.51 -11.85 14.30
CA ASN A 24 5.26 -13.29 14.28
C ASN A 24 3.77 -13.59 14.03
N GLN A 25 2.86 -12.92 14.75
CA GLN A 25 1.42 -13.10 14.53
C GLN A 25 0.98 -12.74 13.11
N ILE A 26 1.60 -11.73 12.50
CA ILE A 26 1.37 -11.41 11.08
C ILE A 26 1.83 -12.58 10.21
N HIS A 27 3.03 -13.12 10.42
CA HIS A 27 3.54 -14.24 9.64
C HIS A 27 2.73 -15.52 9.83
N ASP A 28 2.25 -15.77 11.05
CA ASP A 28 1.39 -16.89 11.38
C ASP A 28 0.05 -16.77 10.65
N PHE A 29 -0.57 -15.58 10.67
CA PHE A 29 -1.78 -15.31 9.88
C PHE A 29 -1.55 -15.54 8.37
N LEU A 30 -0.46 -15.01 7.80
CA LEU A 30 -0.16 -15.24 6.38
C LEU A 30 0.04 -16.73 6.08
N SER A 31 0.64 -17.48 7.03
CA SER A 31 0.81 -18.93 6.90
C SER A 31 -0.51 -19.68 6.99
N ASP A 32 -1.38 -19.29 7.90
CA ASP A 32 -2.67 -19.95 8.11
C ASP A 32 -3.56 -19.79 6.87
N VAL A 33 -3.58 -18.59 6.26
CA VAL A 33 -4.28 -18.31 5.01
C VAL A 33 -3.89 -19.27 3.88
N VAL A 34 -2.59 -19.56 3.72
CA VAL A 34 -2.12 -20.45 2.63
C VAL A 34 -2.27 -21.93 2.98
N ASN A 35 -2.26 -22.28 4.26
CA ASN A 35 -2.36 -23.66 4.73
C ASN A 35 -3.82 -24.11 4.88
N GLN A 36 -4.74 -23.19 5.17
CA GLN A 36 -6.16 -23.42 5.42
C GLN A 36 -7.06 -22.52 4.55
N PRO A 37 -6.88 -22.50 3.20
CA PRO A 37 -7.57 -21.54 2.33
C PRO A 37 -9.10 -21.62 2.38
N GLY A 38 -9.66 -22.79 2.71
CA GLY A 38 -11.09 -23.00 2.85
C GLY A 38 -11.73 -22.14 3.95
N PHE A 39 -11.05 -21.93 5.10
CA PHE A 39 -11.59 -21.10 6.20
C PHE A 39 -11.73 -19.63 5.80
N TYR A 40 -10.90 -19.17 4.87
CA TYR A 40 -10.91 -17.80 4.36
C TYR A 40 -11.80 -17.62 3.13
N GLY A 41 -12.44 -18.68 2.64
CA GLY A 41 -13.25 -18.64 1.41
C GLY A 41 -12.42 -18.48 0.14
N ILE A 42 -11.16 -18.92 0.16
CA ILE A 42 -10.24 -18.85 -0.98
C ILE A 42 -10.43 -20.08 -1.89
N SER A 43 -10.51 -19.86 -3.20
CA SER A 43 -10.53 -20.93 -4.19
C SER A 43 -9.15 -21.58 -4.33
N ILE A 44 -9.12 -22.91 -4.53
CA ILE A 44 -7.88 -23.69 -4.72
C ILE A 44 -6.96 -23.11 -5.81
N ASN A 45 -7.55 -22.51 -6.85
CA ASN A 45 -6.82 -21.92 -7.97
C ASN A 45 -6.02 -20.65 -7.59
N GLN A 46 -6.32 -20.04 -6.44
CA GLN A 46 -5.64 -18.83 -5.96
C GLN A 46 -4.50 -19.14 -4.98
N VAL A 47 -4.46 -20.36 -4.44
CA VAL A 47 -3.55 -20.74 -3.35
C VAL A 47 -2.10 -20.66 -3.79
N SER A 48 -1.77 -21.16 -5.00
CA SER A 48 -0.40 -21.13 -5.52
C SER A 48 0.16 -19.72 -5.60
N GLU A 49 -0.67 -18.74 -6.00
CA GLU A 49 -0.27 -17.34 -6.07
C GLU A 49 -0.07 -16.73 -4.69
N LEU A 50 -0.96 -17.02 -3.73
CA LEU A 50 -0.80 -16.57 -2.34
C LEU A 50 0.45 -17.16 -1.69
N VAL A 51 0.77 -18.43 -1.95
CA VAL A 51 2.01 -19.07 -1.48
C VAL A 51 3.24 -18.32 -2.01
N ARG A 52 3.23 -17.92 -3.29
CA ARG A 52 4.33 -17.15 -3.90
C ARG A 52 4.48 -15.78 -3.25
N ILE A 53 3.38 -15.01 -3.15
CA ILE A 53 3.38 -13.67 -2.55
C ILE A 53 3.88 -13.74 -1.10
N ARG A 54 3.39 -14.71 -0.31
CA ARG A 54 3.86 -14.92 1.07
C ARG A 54 5.36 -15.18 1.11
N ALA A 55 5.89 -16.07 0.28
CA ALA A 55 7.31 -16.38 0.27
C ALA A 55 8.17 -15.14 -0.01
N GLU A 56 7.72 -14.25 -0.89
CA GLU A 56 8.39 -13.00 -1.24
C GLU A 56 8.33 -11.96 -0.11
N ILE A 57 7.19 -11.83 0.58
CA ILE A 57 7.09 -11.02 1.81
C ILE A 57 8.12 -11.49 2.84
N MET A 58 8.23 -12.81 3.04
CA MET A 58 9.16 -13.40 4.00
C MET A 58 10.64 -13.19 3.62
N ARG A 59 10.99 -13.26 2.32
CA ARG A 59 12.36 -12.96 1.86
C ARG A 59 12.72 -11.48 2.05
N LEU A 60 11.73 -10.60 1.96
CA LEU A 60 11.88 -9.16 2.17
C LEU A 60 11.61 -8.71 3.61
N SER A 61 11.48 -9.60 4.58
CA SER A 61 11.26 -9.28 6.00
C SER A 61 12.05 -10.19 6.94
N LEU A 62 12.34 -9.72 8.16
CA LEU A 62 12.95 -10.57 9.18
C LEU A 62 11.94 -11.56 9.74
N PRO A 63 12.35 -12.76 10.20
CA PRO A 63 13.74 -13.17 10.41
C PRO A 63 14.45 -13.75 9.19
N ARG A 64 13.73 -14.20 8.14
CA ARG A 64 14.34 -14.86 6.96
C ARG A 64 15.21 -13.89 6.16
N GLY A 65 14.62 -12.80 5.69
CA GLY A 65 15.30 -11.58 5.30
C GLY A 65 16.41 -11.72 4.27
N GLU A 66 16.41 -12.78 3.45
CA GLU A 66 17.49 -13.06 2.50
C GLU A 66 17.63 -11.93 1.46
N GLU A 67 16.53 -11.25 1.11
CA GLU A 67 16.49 -10.08 0.22
C GLU A 67 16.49 -8.75 1.00
N TYR A 68 16.36 -8.81 2.32
CA TYR A 68 16.29 -7.66 3.23
C TYR A 68 17.66 -7.21 3.76
N ASP A 69 18.38 -8.11 4.44
CA ASP A 69 19.60 -7.84 5.24
C ASP A 69 20.84 -8.62 4.78
N ALA A 70 20.85 -9.14 3.55
CA ALA A 70 22.07 -9.72 2.99
C ALA A 70 23.24 -8.72 3.12
N ALA A 71 24.39 -9.20 3.61
CA ALA A 71 25.54 -8.34 3.92
C ALA A 71 25.98 -7.46 2.74
N ALA A 72 25.97 -8.03 1.52
CA ALA A 72 26.29 -7.32 0.29
C ALA A 72 25.28 -6.19 -0.02
N LEU A 73 24.01 -6.33 0.39
CA LEU A 73 22.91 -5.43 0.08
C LEU A 73 22.70 -4.31 1.10
N ARG A 74 23.57 -4.18 2.12
CA ARG A 74 23.43 -3.12 3.12
C ARG A 74 23.42 -1.71 2.50
N PRO A 75 22.60 -0.76 3.01
CA PRO A 75 21.77 -0.88 4.21
C PRO A 75 20.53 -1.75 4.03
N ARG A 76 20.00 -2.27 5.14
CA ARG A 76 18.72 -2.99 5.23
C ARG A 76 17.59 -2.25 4.53
N GLN A 77 16.88 -2.92 3.62
CA GLN A 77 15.72 -2.34 2.93
C GLN A 77 14.73 -3.43 2.55
N HIS A 78 13.44 -3.12 2.66
CA HIS A 78 12.33 -4.00 2.27
C HIS A 78 11.98 -3.81 0.78
N ILE A 79 13.02 -3.62 -0.02
CA ILE A 79 12.93 -3.43 -1.47
C ILE A 79 13.82 -4.45 -2.14
N HIS A 80 13.23 -5.26 -3.00
CA HIS A 80 13.94 -6.27 -3.77
C HIS A 80 14.95 -5.61 -4.70
N ARG A 81 16.23 -5.93 -4.51
CA ARG A 81 17.34 -5.26 -5.20
C ARG A 81 18.54 -6.18 -5.33
N ALA A 82 19.38 -5.89 -6.31
CA ALA A 82 20.71 -6.47 -6.45
C ALA A 82 21.77 -5.37 -6.52
N ILE A 83 23.03 -5.72 -6.27
CA ILE A 83 24.16 -4.83 -6.57
C ILE A 83 24.15 -4.52 -8.06
N ASN A 84 24.37 -3.24 -8.38
CA ASN A 84 24.59 -2.80 -9.74
C ASN A 84 26.05 -3.10 -10.14
N PRO A 85 26.32 -3.94 -11.15
CA PRO A 85 27.68 -4.18 -11.66
C PRO A 85 28.44 -2.93 -12.10
N ARG A 86 27.73 -1.82 -12.40
CA ARG A 86 28.34 -0.53 -12.74
C ARG A 86 28.66 0.33 -11.51
N TRP A 87 28.40 -0.17 -10.31
CA TRP A 87 28.71 0.53 -9.07
C TRP A 87 30.22 0.45 -8.80
N SER A 88 30.87 1.61 -8.79
CA SER A 88 32.21 1.77 -8.25
C SER A 88 32.13 2.32 -6.82
N SER A 89 32.97 1.82 -5.91
CA SER A 89 33.16 2.40 -4.56
C SER A 89 33.72 3.82 -4.63
N VAL A 90 34.36 4.17 -5.73
CA VAL A 90 34.78 5.52 -6.07
C VAL A 90 33.56 6.31 -6.57
N PRO A 91 33.24 7.48 -5.99
CA PRO A 91 32.09 8.29 -6.40
C PRO A 91 32.10 8.52 -7.91
N PRO A 92 30.96 8.27 -8.57
CA PRO A 92 30.08 9.41 -8.70
C PRO A 92 28.67 9.09 -8.20
N ALA A 93 28.14 10.05 -7.45
CA ALA A 93 26.75 10.19 -7.02
C ALA A 93 25.65 9.91 -8.08
N ARG A 94 26.02 9.81 -9.36
CA ARG A 94 25.11 9.66 -10.50
C ARG A 94 24.69 8.20 -10.73
N VAL A 95 25.51 7.23 -10.34
CA VAL A 95 25.19 5.80 -10.48
C VAL A 95 24.54 5.30 -9.18
N SER A 96 23.50 4.48 -9.29
CA SER A 96 22.94 3.83 -8.11
C SER A 96 23.72 2.58 -7.77
N ARG A 97 23.98 2.37 -6.47
CA ARG A 97 24.55 1.13 -5.95
C ARG A 97 23.68 -0.09 -6.26
N PHE A 98 22.37 0.11 -6.34
CA PHE A 98 21.41 -0.96 -6.49
C PHE A 98 20.67 -0.89 -7.82
N ARG A 99 20.32 -2.05 -8.35
CA ARG A 99 19.28 -2.20 -9.38
C ARG A 99 18.01 -2.69 -8.70
N LEU A 100 16.87 -2.13 -9.08
CA LEU A 100 15.57 -2.57 -8.60
C LEU A 100 15.22 -3.91 -9.27
N LEU A 101 14.88 -4.89 -8.46
CA LEU A 101 14.31 -6.17 -8.90
C LEU A 101 12.81 -6.17 -8.64
N ARG A 102 12.08 -7.07 -9.31
CA ARG A 102 10.61 -7.06 -9.32
C ARG A 102 10.06 -8.48 -9.25
N HIS A 103 9.00 -8.62 -8.47
CA HIS A 103 8.10 -9.77 -8.47
C HIS A 103 6.89 -9.43 -9.34
N ARG A 104 6.54 -10.28 -10.28
CA ARG A 104 5.44 -10.03 -11.21
C ARG A 104 4.23 -10.90 -10.86
N HIS A 105 3.11 -10.25 -10.59
CA HIS A 105 1.82 -10.88 -10.27
C HIS A 105 0.73 -10.23 -11.12
N ASN A 106 -0.02 -11.04 -11.88
CA ASN A 106 -1.08 -10.56 -12.77
C ASN A 106 -0.64 -9.36 -13.65
N ASP A 107 0.54 -9.49 -14.28
CA ASP A 107 1.17 -8.46 -15.10
C ASP A 107 1.49 -7.12 -14.41
N VAL A 108 1.45 -7.11 -13.09
CA VAL A 108 1.86 -5.99 -12.25
C VAL A 108 3.19 -6.32 -11.57
N ASP A 109 4.14 -5.41 -11.72
CA ASP A 109 5.42 -5.49 -11.03
C ASP A 109 5.30 -4.92 -9.60
N PHE A 110 5.77 -5.69 -8.62
CA PHE A 110 5.90 -5.35 -7.21
C PHE A 110 7.36 -5.44 -6.79
N TRP A 111 7.79 -4.60 -5.85
CA TRP A 111 9.19 -4.60 -5.43
C TRP A 111 9.39 -4.38 -3.93
N SER A 112 8.32 -4.12 -3.17
CA SER A 112 8.43 -3.89 -1.73
C SER A 112 7.54 -4.82 -0.91
N ALA A 113 7.97 -5.13 0.31
CA ALA A 113 7.19 -5.97 1.22
C ALA A 113 5.83 -5.32 1.58
N THR A 114 5.74 -3.99 1.62
CA THR A 114 4.45 -3.31 1.84
C THR A 114 3.50 -3.54 0.68
N ASP A 115 3.98 -3.42 -0.55
CA ASP A 115 3.11 -3.58 -1.72
C ASP A 115 2.66 -5.04 -1.88
N LEU A 116 3.56 -5.99 -1.60
CA LEU A 116 3.23 -7.42 -1.58
C LEU A 116 2.24 -7.78 -0.45
N LEU A 117 2.37 -7.17 0.73
CA LEU A 117 1.39 -7.35 1.80
C LEU A 117 0.01 -6.78 1.41
N GLY A 118 -0.01 -5.61 0.78
CA GLY A 118 -1.23 -5.01 0.27
C GLY A 118 -1.89 -5.88 -0.80
N LEU A 119 -1.09 -6.42 -1.72
CA LEU A 119 -1.54 -7.40 -2.72
C LEU A 119 -2.10 -8.65 -2.05
N PHE A 120 -1.37 -9.27 -1.13
CA PHE A 120 -1.79 -10.48 -0.42
C PHE A 120 -3.16 -10.26 0.23
N LEU A 121 -3.30 -9.24 1.07
CA LEU A 121 -4.57 -8.93 1.75
C LEU A 121 -5.72 -8.60 0.78
N SER A 122 -5.42 -7.96 -0.36
CA SER A 122 -6.42 -7.69 -1.41
C SER A 122 -6.83 -8.95 -2.18
N SER A 123 -6.03 -10.01 -2.12
CA SER A 123 -6.25 -11.28 -2.83
C SER A 123 -7.01 -12.33 -2.00
N ILE A 124 -7.00 -12.25 -0.67
CA ILE A 124 -7.61 -13.24 0.24
C ILE A 124 -9.14 -13.28 0.12
N GLY A 125 -9.80 -12.16 -0.16
CA GLY A 125 -11.26 -12.16 -0.16
C GLY A 125 -11.93 -10.84 -0.49
N ARG A 126 -13.26 -10.88 -0.46
CA ARG A 126 -14.13 -9.71 -0.66
C ARG A 126 -14.40 -9.01 0.66
N ALA A 127 -14.87 -7.78 0.59
CA ALA A 127 -15.42 -7.11 1.76
C ALA A 127 -16.62 -7.90 2.31
N PRO A 128 -16.82 -7.95 3.65
CA PRO A 128 -18.03 -8.49 4.26
C PRO A 128 -19.30 -7.80 3.73
N LEU A 129 -20.43 -8.49 3.82
CA LEU A 129 -21.72 -7.90 3.45
C LEU A 129 -22.03 -6.70 4.37
N GLY A 130 -22.48 -5.58 3.80
CA GLY A 130 -22.73 -4.35 4.55
C GLY A 130 -21.46 -3.61 4.99
N ALA A 131 -20.29 -3.96 4.46
CA ALA A 131 -19.05 -3.25 4.73
C ALA A 131 -19.15 -1.77 4.33
N THR A 132 -18.88 -0.89 5.30
CA THR A 132 -18.79 0.56 5.09
C THR A 132 -17.37 1.03 5.33
N LYS A 133 -17.12 2.33 5.05
CA LYS A 133 -15.86 2.97 5.43
C LYS A 133 -15.56 2.77 6.92
N ARG A 134 -16.56 2.95 7.79
CA ARG A 134 -16.41 2.93 9.26
C ARG A 134 -16.23 1.52 9.81
N SER A 135 -17.04 0.59 9.31
CA SER A 135 -17.14 -0.76 9.85
C SER A 135 -16.09 -1.73 9.29
N PHE A 136 -15.44 -1.40 8.16
CA PHE A 136 -14.50 -2.33 7.52
C PHE A 136 -13.29 -1.66 6.86
N TYR A 137 -13.48 -0.74 5.90
CA TYR A 137 -12.36 -0.27 5.07
C TYR A 137 -11.33 0.57 5.83
N LEU A 138 -11.76 1.47 6.72
CA LEU A 138 -10.86 2.25 7.57
C LEU A 138 -10.13 1.36 8.61
N PRO A 139 -10.82 0.47 9.35
CA PRO A 139 -10.15 -0.50 10.22
C PRO A 139 -9.12 -1.35 9.48
N LEU A 140 -9.48 -1.91 8.33
CA LEU A 140 -8.57 -2.73 7.52
C LEU A 140 -7.36 -1.93 7.05
N THR A 141 -7.55 -0.68 6.63
CA THR A 141 -6.45 0.19 6.21
C THR A 141 -5.50 0.51 7.37
N ALA A 142 -6.05 0.72 8.57
CA ALA A 142 -5.28 0.97 9.78
C ALA A 142 -4.48 -0.27 10.21
N VAL A 143 -5.09 -1.46 10.14
CA VAL A 143 -4.39 -2.75 10.34
C VAL A 143 -3.27 -2.92 9.33
N TYR A 144 -3.56 -2.72 8.04
CA TYR A 144 -2.58 -2.84 6.97
C TYR A 144 -1.36 -1.95 7.19
N GLY A 145 -1.53 -0.67 7.53
CA GLY A 145 -0.37 0.20 7.78
C GLY A 145 0.37 -0.12 9.08
N LYS A 146 -0.31 -0.60 10.14
CA LYS A 146 0.36 -1.17 11.31
C LYS A 146 1.22 -2.36 10.92
N TRP A 147 0.68 -3.29 10.17
CA TRP A 147 1.41 -4.48 9.70
C TRP A 147 2.60 -4.09 8.82
N CYS A 148 2.42 -3.14 7.90
CA CYS A 148 3.52 -2.58 7.13
C CYS A 148 4.65 -2.05 8.02
N SER A 149 4.33 -1.34 9.12
CA SER A 149 5.34 -0.81 10.03
C SER A 149 6.14 -1.90 10.76
N LYS A 150 5.53 -3.06 10.99
CA LYS A 150 6.18 -4.23 11.62
C LYS A 150 7.04 -5.00 10.61
N VAL A 151 6.45 -5.33 9.46
CA VAL A 151 7.11 -6.02 8.36
C VAL A 151 8.32 -5.23 7.87
N CYS A 152 8.23 -3.90 7.85
CA CYS A 152 9.22 -3.04 7.23
C CYS A 152 10.25 -2.38 8.16
N SER A 153 10.35 -2.65 9.47
CA SER A 153 11.43 -2.26 10.43
C SER A 153 12.37 -1.05 10.10
N THR A 154 11.84 -0.05 9.42
CA THR A 154 12.47 1.08 8.72
C THR A 154 11.36 2.14 8.55
N PRO A 155 11.61 3.33 7.98
CA PRO A 155 10.57 4.33 7.87
C PRO A 155 9.29 3.78 7.24
N PRO A 156 8.13 3.88 7.94
CA PRO A 156 6.88 3.36 7.43
C PRO A 156 6.42 4.19 6.23
N ALA A 157 5.48 3.61 5.48
CA ALA A 157 4.77 4.30 4.42
C ALA A 157 4.22 5.63 4.95
N PHE A 158 4.38 6.73 4.21
CA PHE A 158 3.86 8.02 4.67
C PHE A 158 2.33 8.07 4.65
N VAL A 159 1.73 7.34 3.72
CA VAL A 159 0.29 7.21 3.48
C VAL A 159 0.03 5.76 3.13
N VAL A 160 -0.99 5.16 3.72
CA VAL A 160 -1.61 3.92 3.23
C VAL A 160 -3.00 4.24 2.70
N GLN A 161 -3.49 3.46 1.75
CA GLN A 161 -4.78 3.68 1.11
C GLN A 161 -5.55 2.38 0.97
N CYS A 162 -6.86 2.49 0.95
CA CYS A 162 -7.77 1.45 0.49
C CYS A 162 -8.72 2.06 -0.53
N SER A 163 -8.83 1.43 -1.69
CA SER A 163 -9.83 1.74 -2.70
C SER A 163 -10.72 0.53 -2.88
N TRP A 164 -12.02 0.72 -3.08
CA TRP A 164 -12.93 -0.37 -3.35
C TRP A 164 -13.91 -0.02 -4.46
N ARG A 165 -14.37 -1.05 -5.15
CA ARG A 165 -15.38 -0.94 -6.19
C ARG A 165 -16.64 -1.67 -5.76
N GLU A 166 -17.76 -1.05 -6.07
CA GLU A 166 -19.08 -1.66 -5.93
C GLU A 166 -19.61 -1.98 -7.33
N ALA A 167 -20.18 -3.16 -7.48
CA ALA A 167 -20.81 -3.59 -8.72
C ALA A 167 -22.12 -4.32 -8.38
N PRO A 168 -23.21 -4.08 -9.13
CA PRO A 168 -24.48 -4.73 -8.88
C PRO A 168 -24.33 -6.26 -8.82
N GLY A 169 -24.81 -6.88 -7.74
CA GLY A 169 -24.76 -8.34 -7.56
C GLY A 169 -23.39 -8.92 -7.16
N GLU A 170 -22.33 -8.11 -7.05
CA GLU A 170 -21.02 -8.55 -6.56
C GLU A 170 -20.72 -8.02 -5.15
N ARG A 171 -20.08 -8.84 -4.32
CA ARG A 171 -19.46 -8.31 -3.09
C ARG A 171 -18.31 -7.35 -3.46
N PRO A 172 -18.14 -6.21 -2.76
CA PRO A 172 -17.12 -5.24 -3.11
C PRO A 172 -15.71 -5.84 -3.13
N LYS A 173 -14.94 -5.45 -4.15
CA LYS A 173 -13.50 -5.77 -4.24
C LYS A 173 -12.72 -4.56 -3.77
N PHE A 174 -11.75 -4.77 -2.90
CA PHE A 174 -10.90 -3.71 -2.38
C PHE A 174 -9.43 -3.95 -2.74
N PHE A 175 -8.66 -2.87 -2.73
CA PHE A 175 -7.24 -2.86 -3.01
C PHE A 175 -6.53 -1.96 -2.02
N LEU A 176 -5.56 -2.55 -1.33
CA LEU A 176 -4.67 -1.85 -0.39
C LEU A 176 -3.40 -1.40 -1.10
N GLY A 177 -2.91 -0.23 -0.74
CA GLY A 177 -1.66 0.30 -1.27
C GLY A 177 -0.95 1.21 -0.28
N ALA A 178 0.37 1.28 -0.39
CA ALA A 178 1.19 2.14 0.46
C ALA A 178 1.97 3.14 -0.39
N SER A 179 2.27 4.30 0.19
CA SER A 179 3.32 5.15 -0.34
C SER A 179 4.69 4.65 0.08
N LEU A 180 5.68 4.88 -0.78
CA LEU A 180 7.04 4.34 -0.71
C LEU A 180 7.57 4.33 0.73
N ALA A 181 7.64 3.12 1.29
CA ALA A 181 8.20 2.81 2.59
C ALA A 181 9.56 2.12 2.41
N GLY A 182 10.15 1.62 3.50
CA GLY A 182 11.04 0.47 3.38
C GLY A 182 12.48 0.77 2.93
N HIS A 183 12.84 2.02 2.64
CA HIS A 183 14.15 2.37 2.08
C HIS A 183 14.94 3.38 2.92
N ARG A 184 16.26 3.21 2.94
CA ARG A 184 17.24 4.17 3.43
C ARG A 184 18.17 4.51 2.28
N ALA A 185 18.09 5.74 1.76
CA ALA A 185 18.75 6.13 0.50
C ALA A 185 19.72 7.31 0.68
N SER A 186 20.64 7.22 1.65
CA SER A 186 21.72 8.21 1.74
C SER A 186 22.55 8.18 0.46
N LYS A 187 22.76 9.35 -0.14
CA LYS A 187 23.50 9.49 -1.41
C LYS A 187 24.95 9.02 -1.29
N ALA A 188 25.55 9.17 -0.10
CA ALA A 188 26.91 8.70 0.19
C ALA A 188 27.04 7.17 0.11
N THR A 189 26.01 6.42 0.51
CA THR A 189 26.07 4.95 0.61
C THR A 189 25.32 4.21 -0.50
N THR A 190 24.42 4.91 -1.20
CA THR A 190 23.52 4.30 -2.20
C THR A 190 23.54 5.00 -3.56
N GLY A 191 24.32 6.08 -3.70
CA GLY A 191 24.40 6.86 -4.94
C GLY A 191 23.05 7.44 -5.34
N SER A 192 22.66 7.27 -6.60
CA SER A 192 21.37 7.75 -7.13
C SER A 192 20.16 6.85 -6.85
N TRP A 193 20.24 5.92 -5.88
CA TRP A 193 19.19 4.94 -5.58
C TRP A 193 17.78 5.53 -5.42
N ARG A 194 17.65 6.66 -4.74
CA ARG A 194 16.36 7.35 -4.61
C ARG A 194 15.72 7.68 -5.97
N HIS A 195 16.52 8.08 -6.96
CA HIS A 195 16.03 8.36 -8.32
C HIS A 195 15.55 7.09 -9.03
N VAL A 196 16.17 5.93 -8.76
CA VAL A 196 15.74 4.64 -9.31
C VAL A 196 14.37 4.28 -8.75
N LEU A 197 14.17 4.43 -7.44
CA LEU A 197 12.89 4.18 -6.77
C LEU A 197 11.79 5.14 -7.23
N ASP A 198 12.09 6.44 -7.27
CA ASP A 198 11.13 7.45 -7.72
C ASP A 198 10.72 7.19 -9.18
N ARG A 199 11.67 6.81 -10.05
CA ARG A 199 11.35 6.42 -11.43
C ARG A 199 10.48 5.16 -11.48
N ALA A 200 10.84 4.09 -10.79
CA ALA A 200 10.05 2.87 -10.81
C ALA A 200 8.60 3.10 -10.38
N ARG A 201 8.38 4.01 -9.41
CA ARG A 201 7.08 4.31 -8.85
C ARG A 201 6.25 5.29 -9.68
N TYR A 202 6.85 6.37 -10.16
CA TYR A 202 6.15 7.48 -10.80
C TYR A 202 6.23 7.46 -12.33
N TYR A 203 7.05 6.60 -12.93
CA TYR A 203 7.07 6.42 -14.38
C TYR A 203 5.92 5.52 -14.88
N ILE A 204 5.02 5.11 -13.97
CA ILE A 204 3.83 4.30 -14.29
C ILE A 204 2.66 5.17 -14.81
N ILE A 205 2.91 6.42 -15.22
CA ILE A 205 1.95 7.31 -15.91
C ILE A 205 1.74 6.84 -17.36
N CYS A 206 1.89 5.54 -17.62
CA CYS A 206 1.81 4.98 -18.97
C CYS A 206 0.40 4.63 -19.43
N SER A 207 -0.64 4.96 -18.64
CA SER A 207 -2.00 4.84 -19.13
C SER A 207 -2.27 5.89 -20.19
N GLU A 208 -2.80 5.47 -21.34
CA GLU A 208 -3.11 6.35 -22.47
C GLU A 208 -3.93 7.60 -22.07
N PRO A 209 -4.95 7.52 -21.20
CA PRO A 209 -5.72 8.70 -20.82
C PRO A 209 -4.91 9.81 -20.14
N LEU A 210 -3.98 9.46 -19.26
CA LEU A 210 -3.10 10.44 -18.61
C LEU A 210 -2.11 11.07 -19.59
N LYS A 211 -1.60 10.28 -20.56
CA LYS A 211 -0.74 10.80 -21.64
C LYS A 211 -1.50 11.77 -22.54
N LEU A 212 -2.73 11.41 -22.94
CA LEU A 212 -3.60 12.25 -23.75
C LEU A 212 -3.98 13.56 -23.04
N ALA A 213 -4.14 13.52 -21.71
CA ALA A 213 -4.31 14.72 -20.88
C ALA A 213 -3.02 15.56 -20.71
N GLY A 214 -1.91 15.15 -21.34
CA GLY A 214 -0.63 15.87 -21.31
C GLY A 214 0.16 15.69 -20.00
N TRP A 215 -0.21 14.71 -19.18
CA TRP A 215 0.45 14.44 -17.91
C TRP A 215 1.70 13.58 -18.08
N SER A 216 2.72 13.86 -17.27
CA SER A 216 3.99 13.14 -17.28
C SER A 216 4.67 13.15 -15.89
N PRO A 217 5.73 12.37 -15.67
CA PRO A 217 6.46 12.43 -14.40
C PRO A 217 7.02 13.83 -14.07
N LYS A 218 7.21 14.68 -15.09
CA LYS A 218 7.71 16.05 -14.97
C LYS A 218 6.60 17.11 -15.02
N ARG A 219 5.36 16.70 -15.30
CA ARG A 219 4.21 17.60 -15.44
C ARG A 219 2.99 16.96 -14.80
N SER A 220 2.60 17.48 -13.65
CA SER A 220 1.41 17.06 -12.89
C SER A 220 0.72 18.29 -12.29
N PRO A 221 -0.57 18.19 -11.91
CA PRO A 221 -1.29 19.27 -11.23
C PRO A 221 -0.55 19.79 -9.99
N SER A 222 0.02 18.89 -9.19
CA SER A 222 0.79 19.26 -8.01
C SER A 222 2.10 19.98 -8.35
N LEU A 223 2.80 19.58 -9.42
CA LEU A 223 4.01 20.27 -9.88
C LEU A 223 3.67 21.64 -10.49
N GLN A 224 2.53 21.77 -11.17
CA GLN A 224 2.08 23.06 -11.70
C GLN A 224 1.68 24.03 -10.59
N ALA A 225 0.95 23.55 -9.59
CA ALA A 225 0.47 24.39 -8.49
C ALA A 225 1.59 24.81 -7.51
N TYR A 226 2.55 23.92 -7.26
CA TYR A 226 3.54 24.11 -6.17
C TYR A 226 5.00 24.11 -6.63
N GLY A 227 5.25 24.01 -7.93
CA GLY A 227 6.59 23.96 -8.51
C GLY A 227 7.37 22.66 -8.18
N PRO A 228 8.62 22.54 -8.65
CA PRO A 228 9.44 21.34 -8.50
C PRO A 228 9.89 21.07 -7.05
N THR A 229 9.90 22.09 -6.19
CA THR A 229 10.36 21.97 -4.80
C THR A 229 9.30 21.29 -3.91
N PHE A 230 8.04 21.70 -4.05
CA PHE A 230 6.96 21.25 -3.16
C PHE A 230 5.97 20.30 -3.85
N GLY A 231 5.85 20.39 -5.18
CA GLY A 231 4.99 19.52 -5.97
C GLY A 231 5.47 18.07 -6.03
N LYS A 232 4.55 17.16 -6.36
CA LYS A 232 4.83 15.72 -6.51
C LYS A 232 4.48 15.23 -7.92
N PRO A 233 5.24 14.27 -8.48
CA PRO A 233 4.84 13.54 -9.69
C PRO A 233 3.54 12.74 -9.51
N PHE A 234 2.88 12.36 -10.61
CA PHE A 234 1.72 11.46 -10.57
C PHE A 234 2.10 10.05 -10.13
N GLY A 235 1.19 9.40 -9.39
CA GLY A 235 1.25 7.98 -9.06
C GLY A 235 0.45 7.10 -10.03
N ARG A 236 0.39 5.80 -9.73
CA ARG A 236 -0.33 4.80 -10.52
C ARG A 236 -1.85 4.95 -10.38
N GLY A 237 -2.57 4.73 -11.47
CA GLY A 237 -4.02 4.47 -11.45
C GLY A 237 -4.42 3.56 -12.60
N GLN A 238 -5.50 2.82 -12.42
CA GLN A 238 -6.12 2.00 -13.45
C GLN A 238 -7.52 2.52 -13.74
N GLN A 239 -8.10 2.02 -14.82
CA GLN A 239 -9.44 2.33 -15.27
C GLN A 239 -10.44 2.11 -14.12
N ALA A 240 -11.12 3.18 -13.72
CA ALA A 240 -12.11 3.14 -12.66
C ALA A 240 -13.49 2.83 -13.28
N PRO A 241 -14.23 1.85 -12.75
CA PRO A 241 -15.67 1.77 -12.99
C PRO A 241 -16.40 2.98 -12.38
N THR A 242 -17.65 3.16 -12.74
CA THR A 242 -18.49 4.31 -12.31
C THR A 242 -18.75 4.39 -10.80
N GLN A 243 -18.49 3.33 -10.02
CA GLN A 243 -18.66 3.28 -8.56
C GLN A 243 -17.38 2.82 -7.86
N VAL A 244 -16.39 3.71 -7.80
CA VAL A 244 -15.18 3.52 -6.99
C VAL A 244 -15.17 4.51 -5.85
N TYR A 245 -14.71 4.02 -4.70
CA TYR A 245 -14.54 4.75 -3.46
C TYR A 245 -13.13 4.55 -2.95
N GLY A 246 -12.70 5.39 -2.01
CA GLY A 246 -11.43 5.15 -1.37
C GLY A 246 -11.17 6.04 -0.17
N LEU A 247 -10.07 5.76 0.50
CA LEU A 247 -9.57 6.55 1.60
C LEU A 247 -8.05 6.51 1.63
N ALA A 248 -7.45 7.57 2.16
CA ALA A 248 -6.02 7.68 2.40
C ALA A 248 -5.78 8.03 3.87
N LEU A 249 -4.85 7.34 4.51
CA LEU A 249 -4.55 7.43 5.93
C LEU A 249 -3.06 7.69 6.12
N CYS A 250 -2.70 8.84 6.72
CA CYS A 250 -1.30 9.24 6.88
C CYS A 250 -0.66 8.61 8.11
N LYS A 251 0.65 8.33 8.07
CA LYS A 251 1.38 7.51 9.06
C LYS A 251 1.29 7.93 10.53
N TRP A 252 0.82 9.13 10.84
CA TRP A 252 0.84 9.64 12.22
C TRP A 252 -0.12 8.87 13.14
N TYR A 253 -1.17 8.23 12.59
CA TYR A 253 -2.03 7.32 13.37
C TYR A 253 -1.26 6.12 13.95
N LEU A 254 -0.09 5.76 13.39
CA LEU A 254 0.70 4.61 13.86
C LEU A 254 1.19 4.76 15.31
N ARG A 255 1.11 5.97 15.89
CA ARG A 255 1.39 6.23 17.30
C ARG A 255 0.30 5.68 18.22
N ALA A 256 -0.94 5.53 17.73
CA ALA A 256 -2.00 4.91 18.50
C ALA A 256 -1.65 3.44 18.79
N THR A 257 -1.75 3.04 20.05
CA THR A 257 -1.42 1.67 20.48
C THR A 257 -2.56 0.68 20.21
N GLN A 258 -3.80 1.18 20.12
CA GLN A 258 -5.01 0.42 19.86
C GLN A 258 -5.82 1.07 18.74
N TYR A 259 -6.75 0.30 18.16
CA TYR A 259 -7.68 0.83 17.17
C TYR A 259 -8.79 1.64 17.87
N ASP A 260 -8.86 2.94 17.53
CA ASP A 260 -9.87 3.87 18.01
C ASP A 260 -10.79 4.27 16.85
N ASP A 261 -12.05 3.91 16.97
CA ASP A 261 -13.11 4.08 15.98
C ASP A 261 -13.83 5.44 16.08
N ARG A 262 -13.54 6.24 17.11
CA ARG A 262 -14.14 7.57 17.29
C ARG A 262 -13.68 8.54 16.22
N LEU A 263 -14.58 9.42 15.78
CA LEU A 263 -14.28 10.49 14.83
C LEU A 263 -13.19 11.44 15.35
N SER A 264 -13.22 11.74 16.65
CA SER A 264 -12.17 12.49 17.33
C SER A 264 -10.86 11.71 17.52
N GLY A 265 -10.86 10.40 17.24
CA GLY A 265 -9.75 9.50 17.43
C GLY A 265 -8.62 9.67 16.42
N PRO A 266 -7.41 9.17 16.75
CA PRO A 266 -6.22 9.35 15.93
C PRO A 266 -6.30 8.66 14.55
N ILE A 267 -7.16 7.66 14.36
CA ILE A 267 -7.32 7.02 13.05
C ILE A 267 -8.07 7.98 12.11
N TRP A 268 -9.24 8.47 12.54
CA TRP A 268 -10.05 9.41 11.77
C TRP A 268 -9.36 10.74 11.54
N GLY A 269 -8.76 11.33 12.58
CA GLY A 269 -8.05 12.61 12.49
C GLY A 269 -6.84 12.61 11.56
N ASN A 270 -6.38 11.44 11.09
CA ASN A 270 -5.26 11.29 10.18
C ASN A 270 -5.67 10.86 8.75
N LEU A 271 -6.97 10.81 8.44
CA LEU A 271 -7.45 10.67 7.07
C LEU A 271 -7.08 11.91 6.25
N TRP A 272 -6.80 11.72 4.97
CA TRP A 272 -6.41 12.77 4.04
C TRP A 272 -7.42 12.89 2.91
N ASN A 273 -7.72 14.14 2.52
CA ASN A 273 -8.38 14.41 1.24
C ASN A 273 -7.43 14.07 0.07
N PRO A 274 -7.97 13.73 -1.12
CA PRO A 274 -7.17 13.52 -2.31
C PRO A 274 -6.36 14.78 -2.66
N CYS A 275 -5.05 14.62 -2.85
CA CYS A 275 -4.22 15.70 -3.36
C CYS A 275 -4.55 16.02 -4.83
N LEU A 276 -4.04 17.13 -5.37
CA LEU A 276 -4.33 17.57 -6.75
C LEU A 276 -4.09 16.47 -7.81
N ASN A 277 -3.02 15.70 -7.67
CA ASN A 277 -2.74 14.58 -8.58
C ASN A 277 -3.78 13.46 -8.43
N CYS A 278 -4.18 13.12 -7.20
CA CYS A 278 -5.18 12.08 -6.98
C CYS A 278 -6.55 12.51 -7.49
N GLN A 279 -6.93 13.78 -7.31
CA GLN A 279 -8.19 14.31 -7.84
C GLN A 279 -8.23 14.21 -9.37
N GLU A 280 -7.14 14.62 -10.03
CA GLU A 280 -7.05 14.55 -11.49
C GLU A 280 -7.08 13.10 -11.99
N LEU A 281 -6.42 12.18 -11.28
CA LEU A 281 -6.47 10.76 -11.59
C LEU A 281 -7.91 10.22 -11.49
N ILE A 282 -8.62 10.54 -10.40
CA ILE A 282 -10.01 10.13 -10.20
C ILE A 282 -10.90 10.67 -11.33
N ARG A 283 -10.78 11.96 -11.67
CA ARG A 283 -11.56 12.60 -12.75
C ARG A 283 -11.25 12.03 -14.13
N THR A 284 -9.97 11.78 -14.44
CA THR A 284 -9.54 11.18 -15.71
C THR A 284 -10.25 9.85 -15.97
N TRP A 285 -10.50 9.09 -14.90
CA TRP A 285 -11.20 7.81 -14.96
C TRP A 285 -12.69 7.90 -14.62
N LYS A 286 -13.29 9.10 -14.67
CA LYS A 286 -14.71 9.36 -14.41
C LYS A 286 -15.20 8.94 -13.02
N GLY A 287 -14.31 8.83 -12.05
CA GLY A 287 -14.68 8.62 -10.65
C GLY A 287 -15.17 9.92 -10.01
N ASP A 288 -15.99 9.81 -8.96
CA ASP A 288 -16.41 10.94 -8.14
C ASP A 288 -15.38 11.19 -7.03
N VAL A 289 -14.78 12.38 -7.00
CA VAL A 289 -13.81 12.79 -5.98
C VAL A 289 -14.45 12.82 -4.58
N ASN A 290 -15.76 13.06 -4.48
CA ASN A 290 -16.47 13.10 -3.20
C ASN A 290 -16.41 11.75 -2.47
N ASN A 291 -16.36 10.65 -3.21
CA ASN A 291 -16.23 9.29 -2.67
C ASN A 291 -14.86 9.00 -2.01
N PHE A 292 -13.91 9.95 -2.11
CA PHE A 292 -12.56 9.82 -1.56
C PHE A 292 -12.24 10.86 -0.49
N LEU A 293 -13.18 11.76 -0.18
CA LEU A 293 -12.98 12.79 0.84
C LEU A 293 -12.86 12.16 2.24
N GLN A 294 -12.06 12.80 3.09
CA GLN A 294 -11.84 12.33 4.46
C GLN A 294 -13.15 12.22 5.25
N GLY A 295 -14.10 13.13 5.01
CA GLY A 295 -15.42 13.15 5.65
C GLY A 295 -16.47 12.23 5.02
N TYR A 296 -16.19 11.64 3.84
CA TYR A 296 -17.10 10.69 3.22
C TYR A 296 -17.37 9.51 4.17
N GLY A 297 -18.63 9.13 4.36
CA GLY A 297 -19.00 8.00 5.23
C GLY A 297 -18.77 8.22 6.72
N ALA A 298 -18.59 9.47 7.18
CA ALA A 298 -18.44 9.81 8.60
C ALA A 298 -19.79 9.81 9.36
N GLN A 299 -20.92 9.92 8.66
CA GLN A 299 -22.24 9.98 9.28
C GLN A 299 -22.49 8.75 10.17
N GLY A 300 -22.81 8.99 11.44
CA GLY A 300 -23.12 7.97 12.43
C GLY A 300 -21.91 7.36 13.14
N ALA A 301 -20.68 7.78 12.83
CA ALA A 301 -19.51 7.32 13.58
C ALA A 301 -19.57 7.83 15.04
N PRO A 302 -18.99 7.08 16.00
CA PRO A 302 -18.90 7.54 17.38
C PRO A 302 -18.19 8.90 17.47
N PRO A 303 -18.67 9.83 18.31
CA PRO A 303 -18.01 11.12 18.52
C PRO A 303 -16.58 10.94 19.07
#